data_AF-A0A1B7NFC2-F1
#
_entry.id   AF-A0A1B7NFC2-F1
#
_cell.length_a   1.000
_cell.length_b   1.000
_cell.length_c   1.000
_cell.angle_alpha   90.00
_cell.angle_beta   90.00
_cell.angle_gamma   90.00
#
_symmetry.space_group_name_H-M   'P 1'
#
loop_
_entity.id
_entity.type
_entity.pdbx_description
1 polymer ?
#
loop_
_entity_poly.entity_id
_entity_poly.type
_entity_poly.pdbx_seq_one_letter_code
_entity_poly.pdbx_strand_id
1 'polypeptide(L)'
;MPRFGALFLHGAAVGVMAYGFLVIKTSPVDQLIRAQKGGYSLYLTIVGLGLAWFTMVMSLGCDLLPSLTALRAAKRFCLMISLPLEIAISTVYWSLVLLFPSVILQHTSGSSVSPDVPGLLYIPFQLDLCIHITPVVTLLADFLFFEKKYTKKQVRIGAPLAVLTSGACYASWVEYCATYNETCEYLYFLPYPLLTENPLDVRIGIYAFVSFIAWGTFYLANAIHS
;
A
#
# COMPACT_ATOMS: atom_id res chain seq x y z
N MET A 1 8.41 29.87 5.74
CA MET A 1 7.28 29.98 4.80
C MET A 1 6.99 28.58 4.28
N PRO A 2 5.74 28.07 4.37
CA PRO A 2 5.40 26.83 3.69
C PRO A 2 5.69 27.02 2.20
N ARG A 3 6.44 26.09 1.62
CA ARG A 3 6.63 26.08 0.16
C ARG A 3 5.25 25.76 -0.40
N PHE A 4 4.62 26.70 -1.11
CA PHE A 4 3.28 26.53 -1.67
C PHE A 4 3.11 25.20 -2.43
N GLY A 5 4.16 24.74 -3.11
CA GLY A 5 4.20 23.42 -3.75
C GLY A 5 4.08 22.22 -2.79
N ALA A 6 4.65 22.29 -1.58
CA ALA A 6 4.50 21.23 -0.56
C ALA A 6 3.07 21.16 -0.05
N LEU A 7 2.49 22.34 0.29
CA LEU A 7 1.10 22.44 0.74
C LEU A 7 0.13 21.86 -0.30
N PHE A 8 0.34 22.21 -1.58
CA PHE A 8 -0.47 21.70 -2.67
C PHE A 8 -0.30 20.19 -2.85
N LEU A 9 0.94 19.68 -2.90
CA LEU A 9 1.22 18.25 -3.04
C LEU A 9 0.54 17.45 -1.93
N HIS A 10 0.78 17.80 -0.66
CA HIS A 10 0.25 17.05 0.47
C HIS A 10 -1.27 17.16 0.57
N GLY A 11 -1.83 18.36 0.36
CA GLY A 11 -3.28 18.57 0.38
C GLY A 11 -4.00 17.78 -0.73
N ALA A 12 -3.48 17.83 -1.97
CA ALA A 12 -4.04 17.08 -3.09
C ALA A 12 -3.92 15.55 -2.86
N ALA A 13 -2.76 15.09 -2.37
CA ALA A 13 -2.53 13.67 -2.06
C ALA A 13 -3.54 13.15 -1.03
N VAL A 14 -3.75 13.87 0.07
CA VAL A 14 -4.76 13.54 1.10
C VAL A 14 -6.15 13.42 0.48
N GLY A 15 -6.54 14.38 -0.37
CA GLY A 15 -7.87 14.39 -1.02
C GLY A 15 -8.07 13.22 -1.99
N VAL A 16 -7.10 12.96 -2.87
CA VAL A 16 -7.19 11.88 -3.88
C VAL A 16 -7.19 10.50 -3.24
N MET A 17 -6.32 10.24 -2.25
CA MET A 17 -6.30 8.96 -1.54
C MET A 17 -7.60 8.73 -0.73
N ALA A 18 -8.13 9.78 -0.08
CA ALA A 18 -9.40 9.71 0.62
C ALA A 18 -10.56 9.43 -0.35
N TYR A 19 -10.57 10.09 -1.52
CA TYR A 19 -11.54 9.82 -2.58
C TYR A 19 -11.48 8.36 -3.04
N GLY A 20 -10.29 7.84 -3.35
CA GLY A 20 -10.12 6.43 -3.73
C GLY A 20 -10.70 5.46 -2.70
N PHE A 21 -10.42 5.69 -1.41
CA PHE A 21 -10.99 4.87 -0.33
C PHE A 21 -12.52 4.99 -0.23
N LEU A 22 -13.09 6.19 -0.39
CA LEU A 22 -14.53 6.41 -0.36
C LEU A 22 -15.25 5.71 -1.53
N VAL A 23 -14.65 5.69 -2.72
CA VAL A 23 -15.18 4.96 -3.88
C VAL A 23 -15.24 3.46 -3.58
N ILE A 24 -14.22 2.89 -2.94
CA ILE A 24 -14.25 1.47 -2.53
C ILE A 24 -15.40 1.22 -1.56
N LYS A 25 -15.56 2.07 -0.53
CA LYS A 25 -16.64 1.94 0.47
C LYS A 25 -18.05 2.06 -0.08
N THR A 26 -18.21 2.68 -1.25
CA THR A 26 -19.51 2.84 -1.92
C THR A 26 -19.73 1.82 -3.03
N SER A 27 -18.73 1.00 -3.32
CA SER A 27 -18.81 -0.06 -4.33
C SER A 27 -19.43 -1.35 -3.76
N PRO A 28 -19.95 -2.24 -4.63
CA PRO A 28 -20.46 -3.55 -4.20
C PRO A 28 -19.44 -4.42 -3.46
N VAL A 29 -18.13 -4.19 -3.66
CA VAL A 29 -17.08 -4.98 -3.00
C VAL A 29 -16.93 -4.64 -1.50
N ASP A 30 -17.45 -3.49 -1.02
CA ASP A 30 -17.40 -3.13 0.42
C ASP A 30 -18.05 -4.20 1.30
N GLN A 31 -19.18 -4.76 0.87
CA GLN A 31 -19.89 -5.78 1.63
C GLN A 31 -19.06 -7.07 1.74
N LEU A 32 -18.43 -7.48 0.63
CA LEU A 32 -17.57 -8.67 0.58
C LEU A 32 -16.35 -8.49 1.48
N ILE A 33 -15.69 -7.33 1.38
CA ILE A 33 -14.54 -6.99 2.22
C ILE A 33 -14.93 -7.03 3.70
N ARG A 34 -16.04 -6.38 4.09
CA ARG A 34 -16.46 -6.32 5.50
C ARG A 34 -16.90 -7.65 6.09
N ALA A 35 -17.36 -8.58 5.25
CA ALA A 35 -17.73 -9.92 5.70
C ALA A 35 -16.52 -10.75 6.14
N GLN A 36 -15.31 -10.43 5.64
CA GLN A 36 -14.08 -11.12 6.00
C GLN A 36 -13.57 -10.68 7.39
N LYS A 37 -13.05 -11.62 8.18
CA LYS A 37 -12.25 -11.30 9.37
C LYS A 37 -11.06 -10.43 8.95
N GLY A 38 -10.87 -9.31 9.63
CA GLY A 38 -9.85 -8.31 9.27
C GLY A 38 -10.34 -7.25 8.28
N GLY A 39 -11.41 -7.53 7.52
CA GLY A 39 -12.01 -6.58 6.61
C GLY A 39 -11.00 -5.91 5.67
N TYR A 40 -11.04 -4.58 5.63
CA TYR A 40 -10.09 -3.76 4.86
C TYR A 40 -8.61 -4.04 5.17
N SER A 41 -8.28 -4.40 6.40
CA SER A 41 -6.89 -4.64 6.82
C SER A 41 -6.28 -5.93 6.27
N LEU A 42 -7.08 -6.79 5.63
CA LEU A 42 -6.57 -7.91 4.86
C LEU A 42 -5.85 -7.45 3.58
N TYR A 43 -6.28 -6.35 2.97
CA TYR A 43 -5.79 -5.91 1.67
C TYR A 43 -4.57 -5.01 1.85
N LEU A 44 -3.39 -5.48 1.42
CA LEU A 44 -2.14 -4.72 1.59
C LEU A 44 -2.22 -3.32 0.97
N THR A 45 -2.87 -3.19 -0.19
CA THR A 45 -3.13 -1.90 -0.84
C THR A 45 -3.91 -0.94 0.07
N ILE A 46 -4.90 -1.42 0.84
CA ILE A 46 -5.71 -0.55 1.72
C ILE A 46 -4.93 -0.17 2.98
N VAL A 47 -4.15 -1.11 3.54
CA VAL A 47 -3.25 -0.83 4.66
C VAL A 47 -2.18 0.20 4.26
N GLY A 48 -1.56 -0.01 3.09
CA GLY A 48 -0.61 0.91 2.48
C GLY A 48 -1.23 2.29 2.25
N LEU A 49 -2.37 2.35 1.56
CA LEU A 49 -3.12 3.58 1.30
C LEU A 49 -3.40 4.35 2.59
N GLY A 50 -3.80 3.65 3.67
CA GLY A 50 -4.01 4.26 4.99
C GLY A 50 -2.73 4.86 5.58
N LEU A 51 -1.60 4.14 5.50
CA LEU A 51 -0.30 4.63 5.96
C LEU A 51 0.22 5.81 5.12
N ALA A 52 0.07 5.75 3.80
CA ALA A 52 0.43 6.81 2.87
C ALA A 52 -0.41 8.07 3.11
N TRP A 53 -1.73 7.91 3.23
CA TRP A 53 -2.66 8.98 3.58
C TRP A 53 -2.28 9.63 4.91
N PHE A 54 -2.04 8.82 5.95
CA PHE A 54 -1.64 9.33 7.25
C PHE A 54 -0.28 10.08 7.20
N THR A 55 0.68 9.56 6.44
CA THR A 55 1.98 10.22 6.21
C THR A 55 1.77 11.58 5.52
N MET A 56 0.88 11.67 4.54
CA MET A 56 0.56 12.92 3.85
C MET A 56 -0.18 13.91 4.74
N VAL A 57 -1.08 13.45 5.61
CA VAL A 57 -1.72 14.29 6.65
C VAL A 57 -0.66 14.87 7.61
N MET A 58 0.29 14.05 8.07
CA MET A 58 1.39 14.54 8.91
C MET A 58 2.29 15.54 8.16
N SER A 59 2.50 15.32 6.86
CA SER A 59 3.29 16.21 6.00
C SER A 59 2.60 17.57 5.82
N LEU A 60 1.30 17.56 5.53
CA LEU A 60 0.47 18.77 5.50
C LEU A 60 0.48 19.49 6.86
N GLY A 61 0.39 18.74 7.96
CA GLY A 61 0.50 19.29 9.30
C GLY A 61 1.85 19.95 9.56
N CYS A 62 2.95 19.38 9.05
CA CYS A 62 4.29 19.96 9.13
C CYS A 62 4.43 21.25 8.32
N ASP A 63 3.72 21.39 7.20
CA ASP A 63 3.69 22.62 6.42
C ASP A 63 2.96 23.75 7.16
N LEU A 64 1.85 23.42 7.82
CA LEU A 64 1.04 24.36 8.59
C LEU A 64 1.66 24.72 9.94
N LEU A 65 2.36 23.77 10.58
CA LEU A 65 2.95 23.89 11.92
C LEU A 65 4.47 23.59 11.90
N PRO A 66 5.30 24.39 11.22
CA PRO A 66 6.70 24.08 10.97
C PRO A 66 7.60 24.07 12.21
N SER A 67 7.14 24.64 13.33
CA SER A 67 7.84 24.64 14.62
C SER A 67 7.69 23.32 15.39
N LEU A 68 6.74 22.46 15.02
CA LEU A 68 6.43 21.24 15.77
C LEU A 68 7.37 20.08 15.37
N THR A 69 8.54 20.03 16.02
CA THR A 69 9.59 19.05 15.72
C THR A 69 9.16 17.60 15.94
N ALA A 70 8.29 17.33 16.92
CA ALA A 70 7.75 15.99 17.17
C ALA A 70 6.92 15.47 15.99
N LEU A 71 6.10 16.32 15.36
CA LEU A 71 5.32 15.95 14.17
C LEU A 71 6.24 15.64 12.99
N ARG A 72 7.33 16.40 12.81
CA ARG A 72 8.34 16.11 11.79
C ARG A 72 9.04 14.78 12.04
N ALA A 73 9.35 14.46 13.30
CA ALA A 73 9.94 13.17 13.65
C ALA A 73 8.96 12.01 13.36
N ALA A 74 7.68 12.18 13.71
CA ALA A 74 6.62 11.21 13.45
C ALA A 74 6.41 11.01 11.94
N LYS A 75 6.29 12.09 11.16
CA LYS A 75 6.24 12.05 9.68
C LYS A 75 7.39 11.23 9.12
N ARG A 76 8.63 11.52 9.56
CA ARG A 76 9.83 10.82 9.08
C ARG A 76 9.86 9.34 9.47
N PHE A 77 9.26 8.96 10.58
CA PHE A 77 9.11 7.55 10.94
C PHE A 77 8.08 6.88 10.02
N CYS A 78 6.90 7.50 9.84
CA CYS A 78 5.87 7.00 8.95
C CYS A 78 6.38 6.85 7.50
N LEU A 79 7.09 7.84 6.99
CA LEU A 79 7.68 7.83 5.65
C LEU A 79 8.71 6.70 5.45
N MET A 80 9.43 6.28 6.51
CA MET A 80 10.35 5.14 6.45
C MET A 80 9.63 3.80 6.25
N ILE A 81 8.31 3.74 6.51
CA ILE A 81 7.47 2.55 6.33
C ILE A 81 6.63 2.70 5.05
N SER A 82 5.90 3.81 4.92
CA SER A 82 4.93 4.00 3.84
C SER A 82 5.58 4.11 2.45
N LEU A 83 6.71 4.81 2.31
CA LEU A 83 7.40 4.92 1.03
C LEU A 83 7.86 3.57 0.46
N PRO A 84 8.66 2.74 1.18
CA PRO A 84 9.04 1.41 0.67
C PRO A 84 7.84 0.52 0.37
N LEU A 85 6.82 0.58 1.24
CA LEU A 85 5.62 -0.22 1.11
C LEU A 85 4.84 0.13 -0.17
N GLU A 86 4.61 1.41 -0.43
CA GLU A 86 3.86 1.85 -1.63
C GLU A 86 4.62 1.61 -2.93
N ILE A 87 5.95 1.73 -2.93
CA ILE A 87 6.75 1.35 -4.10
C ILE A 87 6.59 -0.15 -4.37
N ALA A 88 6.67 -1.00 -3.33
CA ALA A 88 6.49 -2.44 -3.48
C ALA A 88 5.08 -2.81 -3.95
N ILE A 89 4.04 -2.25 -3.31
CA ILE A 89 2.62 -2.45 -3.69
C ILE A 89 2.42 -2.11 -5.17
N SER A 90 2.80 -0.91 -5.58
CA SER A 90 2.58 -0.43 -6.96
C SER A 90 3.34 -1.25 -7.99
N THR A 91 4.61 -1.56 -7.70
CA THR A 91 5.48 -2.30 -8.63
C THR A 91 4.99 -3.73 -8.79
N VAL A 92 4.67 -4.41 -7.69
CA VAL A 92 4.18 -5.79 -7.72
C VAL A 92 2.80 -5.84 -8.37
N TYR A 93 1.86 -4.98 -7.95
CA TYR A 93 0.51 -4.95 -8.50
C TYR A 93 0.49 -4.75 -10.01
N TRP A 94 1.11 -3.69 -10.53
CA TRP A 94 1.08 -3.41 -11.96
C TRP A 94 1.84 -4.46 -12.77
N SER A 95 2.93 -5.02 -12.23
CA SER A 95 3.62 -6.14 -12.89
C SER A 95 2.72 -7.38 -13.00
N LEU A 96 1.97 -7.71 -11.94
CA LEU A 96 1.03 -8.83 -11.95
C LEU A 96 -0.17 -8.56 -12.85
N VAL A 97 -0.76 -7.36 -12.82
CA VAL A 97 -1.88 -7.01 -13.71
C VAL A 97 -1.49 -7.10 -15.18
N LEU A 98 -0.28 -6.65 -15.54
CA LEU A 98 0.19 -6.63 -16.93
C LEU A 98 0.65 -8.01 -17.43
N LEU A 99 1.27 -8.83 -16.57
CA LEU A 99 1.92 -10.07 -17.00
C LEU A 99 1.14 -11.33 -16.58
N PHE A 100 0.44 -11.29 -15.45
CA PHE A 100 -0.22 -12.44 -14.81
C PHE A 100 -1.56 -12.06 -14.14
N PRO A 101 -2.53 -11.46 -14.85
CA PRO A 101 -3.73 -10.89 -14.22
C PRO A 101 -4.56 -11.91 -13.44
N SER A 102 -4.56 -13.18 -13.84
CA SER A 102 -5.29 -14.25 -13.16
C SER A 102 -4.81 -14.55 -11.74
N VAL A 103 -3.58 -14.19 -11.38
CA VAL A 103 -3.05 -14.44 -10.03
C VAL A 103 -3.43 -13.35 -9.03
N ILE A 104 -3.82 -12.16 -9.52
CA ILE A 104 -4.10 -10.99 -8.67
C ILE A 104 -5.57 -10.58 -8.72
N LEU A 105 -6.25 -10.72 -9.86
CA LEU A 105 -7.65 -10.34 -10.03
C LEU A 105 -8.57 -11.51 -9.67
N GLN A 106 -9.68 -11.20 -9.00
CA GLN A 106 -10.67 -12.21 -8.62
C GLN A 106 -11.51 -12.64 -9.83
N HIS A 107 -11.90 -13.91 -9.85
CA HIS A 107 -12.81 -14.45 -10.84
C HIS A 107 -14.26 -14.05 -10.54
N THR A 108 -15.00 -13.66 -11.59
CA THR A 108 -16.44 -13.40 -11.53
C THR A 108 -17.18 -14.40 -12.39
N SER A 109 -18.20 -15.04 -11.82
CA SER A 109 -19.06 -16.04 -12.48
C SER A 109 -20.13 -15.41 -13.40
N GLY A 110 -20.02 -14.12 -13.75
CA GLY A 110 -21.02 -13.37 -14.49
C GLY A 110 -20.39 -12.49 -15.57
N SER A 111 -21.11 -12.33 -16.70
CA SER A 111 -20.70 -11.62 -17.91
C SER A 111 -19.92 -10.34 -17.63
N SER A 112 -18.62 -10.37 -17.93
CA SER A 112 -17.67 -9.29 -17.75
C SER A 112 -18.02 -8.07 -18.61
N VAL A 113 -17.89 -6.87 -18.02
CA VAL A 113 -18.07 -5.57 -18.70
C VAL A 113 -16.78 -5.10 -19.42
N SER A 114 -15.68 -5.86 -19.35
CA SER A 114 -14.43 -5.57 -20.09
C SER A 114 -14.05 -6.68 -21.07
N PRO A 115 -13.40 -6.36 -22.22
CA PRO A 115 -13.35 -7.25 -23.38
C PRO A 115 -12.21 -8.27 -23.36
N ASP A 116 -11.19 -8.11 -22.50
CA ASP A 116 -9.89 -8.72 -22.78
C ASP A 116 -9.60 -10.05 -22.05
N VAL A 117 -10.34 -10.39 -20.99
CA VAL A 117 -10.39 -11.76 -20.43
C VAL A 117 -11.76 -11.99 -19.77
N PRO A 118 -12.61 -12.88 -20.32
CA PRO A 118 -13.91 -13.18 -19.71
C PRO A 118 -13.77 -13.68 -18.28
N GLY A 119 -14.44 -13.03 -17.33
CA GLY A 119 -14.57 -13.50 -15.95
C GLY A 119 -13.52 -13.01 -14.94
N LEU A 120 -12.76 -11.94 -15.19
CA LEU A 120 -11.93 -11.26 -14.16
C LEU A 120 -12.52 -9.90 -13.75
N LEU A 121 -12.49 -9.60 -12.45
CA LEU A 121 -12.93 -8.31 -11.91
C LEU A 121 -11.80 -7.28 -11.94
N TYR A 122 -11.84 -6.36 -12.91
CA TYR A 122 -10.89 -5.25 -13.01
C TYR A 122 -11.31 -4.05 -12.15
N ILE A 123 -10.32 -3.39 -11.55
CA ILE A 123 -10.50 -2.12 -10.85
C ILE A 123 -10.65 -1.02 -11.92
N PRO A 124 -11.67 -0.13 -11.84
CA PRO A 124 -11.78 1.01 -12.73
C PRO A 124 -10.49 1.84 -12.73
N PHE A 125 -9.98 2.18 -13.92
CA PHE A 125 -8.66 2.79 -14.07
C PHE A 125 -8.43 4.02 -13.18
N GLN A 126 -9.42 4.90 -13.06
CA GLN A 126 -9.32 6.09 -12.20
C GLN A 126 -9.17 5.72 -10.72
N LEU A 127 -9.91 4.71 -10.26
CA LEU A 127 -9.78 4.20 -8.90
C LEU A 127 -8.40 3.57 -8.68
N ASP A 128 -7.93 2.80 -9.66
CA ASP A 128 -6.61 2.18 -9.64
C ASP A 128 -5.49 3.23 -9.49
N LEU A 129 -5.56 4.32 -10.25
CA LEU A 129 -4.63 5.45 -10.10
C LEU A 129 -4.70 6.11 -8.70
N CYS A 130 -5.87 6.17 -8.09
CA CYS A 130 -6.02 6.77 -6.75
C CYS A 130 -5.39 5.92 -5.64
N ILE A 131 -5.46 4.58 -5.76
CA ILE A 131 -5.06 3.68 -4.68
C ILE A 131 -3.70 3.00 -4.88
N HIS A 132 -3.18 2.93 -6.11
CA HIS A 132 -1.86 2.38 -6.39
C HIS A 132 -0.87 3.49 -6.81
N ILE A 133 -1.20 4.34 -7.79
CA ILE A 133 -0.21 5.32 -8.30
C ILE A 133 -0.05 6.56 -7.42
N THR A 134 -1.16 7.14 -6.95
CA THR A 134 -1.11 8.38 -6.16
C THR A 134 -0.29 8.24 -4.88
N PRO A 135 -0.45 7.19 -4.07
CA PRO A 135 0.35 7.01 -2.86
C PRO A 135 1.85 7.00 -3.12
N VAL A 136 2.32 6.18 -4.07
CA VAL A 136 3.75 6.05 -4.37
C VAL A 136 4.35 7.34 -4.95
N VAL A 137 3.66 7.98 -5.91
CA VAL A 137 4.17 9.19 -6.57
C VAL A 137 4.26 10.35 -5.58
N THR A 138 3.25 10.52 -4.74
CA THR A 138 3.22 11.62 -3.79
C THR A 138 4.22 11.42 -2.66
N LEU A 139 4.36 10.21 -2.12
CA LEU A 139 5.39 9.90 -1.10
C LEU A 139 6.81 10.07 -1.65
N LEU A 140 7.04 9.64 -2.90
CA LEU A 140 8.35 9.80 -3.54
C LEU A 140 8.65 11.28 -3.79
N ALA A 141 7.67 12.07 -4.23
CA ALA A 141 7.82 13.51 -4.42
C ALA A 141 8.07 14.24 -3.09
N ASP A 142 7.32 13.92 -2.02
CA ASP A 142 7.57 14.48 -0.69
C ASP A 142 8.99 14.13 -0.21
N PHE A 143 9.37 12.87 -0.34
CA PHE A 143 10.70 12.43 0.04
C PHE A 143 11.80 13.19 -0.71
N LEU A 144 11.75 13.24 -2.05
CA LEU A 144 12.83 13.80 -2.87
C LEU A 144 12.90 15.33 -2.85
N PHE A 145 11.78 16.03 -2.70
CA PHE A 145 11.75 17.50 -2.85
C PHE A 145 11.59 18.26 -1.53
N PHE A 146 10.99 17.64 -0.51
CA PHE A 146 10.60 18.35 0.72
C PHE A 146 11.24 17.75 1.98
N GLU A 147 11.69 16.50 1.96
CA GLU A 147 12.42 15.91 3.09
C GLU A 147 13.95 15.99 2.99
N LYS A 148 14.57 15.74 4.14
CA LYS A 148 16.00 15.45 4.21
C LYS A 148 16.25 13.97 3.97
N LYS A 149 17.28 13.67 3.18
CA LYS A 149 17.86 12.33 3.04
C LYS A 149 18.05 11.64 4.40
N TYR A 150 17.72 10.35 4.49
CA TYR A 150 17.99 9.57 5.69
C TYR A 150 19.48 9.31 5.84
N THR A 151 19.92 9.30 7.10
CA THR A 151 21.32 9.01 7.43
C THR A 151 21.68 7.56 7.10
N LYS A 152 22.98 7.28 6.90
CA LYS A 152 23.48 5.91 6.63
C LYS A 152 23.03 4.91 7.70
N LYS A 153 22.98 5.31 8.98
CA LYS A 153 22.53 4.46 10.08
C LYS A 153 21.05 4.13 9.96
N GLN A 154 20.21 5.13 9.66
CA GLN A 154 18.77 4.93 9.44
C GLN A 154 18.49 4.00 8.26
N VAL A 155 19.25 4.11 7.16
CA VAL A 155 19.06 3.24 5.99
C VAL A 155 19.58 1.82 6.26
N ARG A 156 20.74 1.66 6.91
CA ARG A 156 21.36 0.35 7.11
C ARG A 156 20.74 -0.48 8.23
N ILE A 157 20.10 0.17 9.21
CA ILE A 157 19.52 -0.50 10.38
C ILE A 157 18.02 -0.21 10.48
N GLY A 158 17.65 1.07 10.44
CA GLY A 158 16.25 1.49 10.61
C GLY A 158 15.33 0.95 9.53
N ALA A 159 15.70 1.06 8.25
CA ALA A 159 14.85 0.61 7.15
C ALA A 159 14.66 -0.92 7.11
N PRO A 160 15.71 -1.77 7.23
CA PRO A 160 15.52 -3.21 7.39
C PRO A 160 14.62 -3.55 8.58
N LEU A 161 14.85 -2.92 9.74
CA LEU A 161 14.04 -3.18 10.94
C LEU A 161 12.57 -2.81 10.71
N ALA A 162 12.31 -1.64 10.11
CA ALA A 162 10.97 -1.17 9.80
C ALA A 162 10.25 -2.12 8.84
N VAL A 163 10.90 -2.51 7.74
CA VAL A 163 10.34 -3.41 6.73
C VAL A 163 10.11 -4.81 7.28
N LEU A 164 11.09 -5.39 7.98
CA LEU A 164 10.94 -6.72 8.58
C LEU A 164 9.85 -6.75 9.64
N THR A 165 9.78 -5.74 10.51
CA THR A 165 8.76 -5.68 11.56
C THR A 165 7.38 -5.49 10.95
N SER A 166 7.21 -4.51 10.05
CA SER A 166 5.90 -4.26 9.42
C SER A 166 5.45 -5.42 8.53
N GLY A 167 6.36 -6.02 7.76
CA GLY A 167 6.10 -7.21 6.95
C GLY A 167 5.71 -8.41 7.79
N ALA A 168 6.44 -8.70 8.87
CA ALA A 168 6.11 -9.79 9.80
C ALA A 168 4.78 -9.56 10.51
N CYS A 169 4.50 -8.32 10.95
CA CYS A 169 3.23 -7.97 11.57
C CYS A 169 2.06 -8.17 10.60
N TYR A 170 2.18 -7.68 9.36
CA TYR A 170 1.13 -7.83 8.35
C TYR A 170 0.93 -9.29 7.95
N ALA A 171 2.02 -10.03 7.68
CA ALA A 171 1.95 -11.46 7.36
C ALA A 171 1.26 -12.25 8.49
N SER A 172 1.67 -12.02 9.75
CA SER A 172 1.06 -12.67 10.91
C SER A 172 -0.43 -12.33 11.05
N TRP A 173 -0.80 -11.07 10.80
CA TRP A 173 -2.18 -10.62 10.85
C TRP A 173 -3.05 -11.27 9.78
N VAL A 174 -2.56 -11.33 8.55
CA VAL A 174 -3.27 -11.90 7.40
C VAL A 174 -3.43 -13.41 7.57
N GLU A 175 -2.39 -14.13 7.97
CA GLU A 175 -2.46 -15.57 8.25
C GLU A 175 -3.39 -15.87 9.44
N TYR A 176 -3.36 -15.04 10.49
CA TYR A 176 -4.34 -15.15 11.58
C TYR A 176 -5.77 -14.99 11.06
N CYS A 177 -6.06 -13.97 10.25
CA CYS A 177 -7.39 -13.76 9.69
C CYS A 177 -7.82 -14.90 8.75
N ALA A 178 -6.88 -15.46 7.97
CA ALA A 178 -7.11 -16.61 7.11
C ALA A 178 -7.68 -17.80 7.87
N THR A 179 -7.15 -18.12 9.07
CA THR A 179 -7.66 -19.24 9.89
C THR A 179 -9.15 -19.14 10.26
N TYR A 180 -9.71 -17.92 10.32
CA TYR A 180 -11.15 -17.71 10.55
C TYR A 180 -11.93 -17.74 9.23
N ASN A 181 -11.39 -17.13 8.18
CA ASN A 181 -12.07 -17.04 6.91
C ASN A 181 -12.14 -18.40 6.18
N GLU A 182 -11.18 -19.31 6.40
CA GLU A 182 -11.20 -20.69 5.87
C GLU A 182 -12.44 -21.47 6.31
N THR A 183 -13.02 -21.13 7.47
CA THR A 183 -14.24 -21.78 7.98
C THR A 183 -15.52 -21.30 7.29
N CYS A 184 -15.43 -20.21 6.50
CA CYS A 184 -16.55 -19.63 5.78
C CYS A 184 -16.58 -20.16 4.33
N GLU A 185 -17.37 -21.21 4.08
CA GLU A 185 -17.46 -21.96 2.81
C GLU A 185 -17.70 -21.10 1.55
N TYR A 186 -18.18 -19.86 1.71
CA TYR A 186 -18.59 -18.97 0.61
C TYR A 186 -17.65 -17.76 0.39
N LEU A 187 -16.48 -17.72 1.04
CA LEU A 187 -15.60 -16.55 1.04
C LEU A 187 -14.15 -16.93 0.73
N TYR A 188 -13.47 -16.15 -0.13
CA TYR A 188 -12.02 -16.26 -0.26
C TYR A 188 -11.36 -15.96 1.09
N PHE A 189 -10.54 -16.89 1.59
CA PHE A 189 -9.93 -16.74 2.92
C PHE A 189 -8.77 -15.73 2.94
N LEU A 190 -8.17 -15.48 1.77
CA LEU A 190 -7.17 -14.44 1.50
C LEU A 190 -7.61 -13.53 0.34
N PRO A 191 -7.14 -12.28 0.25
CA PRO A 191 -7.63 -11.29 -0.73
C PRO A 191 -7.42 -11.65 -2.21
N TYR A 192 -6.36 -12.38 -2.51
CA TYR A 192 -5.84 -12.57 -3.86
C TYR A 192 -5.63 -14.06 -4.16
N PRO A 193 -5.92 -14.53 -5.38
CA PRO A 193 -5.67 -15.92 -5.78
C PRO A 193 -4.23 -16.37 -5.50
N LEU A 194 -3.23 -15.51 -5.77
CA LEU A 194 -1.82 -15.75 -5.46
C LEU A 194 -1.57 -16.17 -4.01
N LEU A 195 -2.35 -15.64 -3.07
CA LEU A 195 -2.24 -16.01 -1.66
C LEU A 195 -3.14 -17.21 -1.34
N THR A 196 -4.38 -17.21 -1.81
CA THR A 196 -5.37 -18.28 -1.54
C THR A 196 -4.94 -19.64 -2.08
N GLU A 197 -4.36 -19.70 -3.27
CA GLU A 197 -4.09 -20.95 -3.99
C GLU A 197 -2.75 -21.60 -3.61
N ASN A 198 -1.93 -20.91 -2.80
CA ASN A 198 -0.61 -21.38 -2.43
C ASN A 198 -0.55 -21.84 -0.97
N PRO A 199 0.22 -22.90 -0.65
CA PRO A 199 0.43 -23.33 0.72
C PRO A 199 1.26 -22.31 1.52
N LEU A 200 1.24 -22.43 2.85
CA LEU A 200 1.83 -21.45 3.78
C LEU A 200 3.31 -21.19 3.53
N ASP A 201 4.11 -22.21 3.21
CA ASP A 201 5.53 -22.10 2.92
C ASP A 201 5.80 -21.22 1.69
N VAL A 202 4.99 -21.36 0.64
CA VAL A 202 5.05 -20.50 -0.55
C VAL A 202 4.62 -19.07 -0.21
N ARG A 203 3.56 -18.90 0.61
CA ARG A 203 3.13 -17.56 1.08
C ARG A 203 4.19 -16.85 1.89
N ILE A 204 4.89 -17.56 2.78
CA ILE A 204 6.04 -17.02 3.51
C ILE A 204 7.12 -16.54 2.53
N GLY A 205 7.40 -17.31 1.48
CA GLY A 205 8.29 -16.90 0.40
C GLY A 205 7.84 -15.60 -0.29
N ILE A 206 6.55 -15.47 -0.59
CA ILE A 206 5.95 -14.25 -1.18
C ILE A 206 6.11 -13.06 -0.23
N TYR A 207 5.77 -13.19 1.06
CA TYR A 207 5.92 -12.11 2.04
C TYR A 207 7.36 -11.66 2.19
N ALA A 208 8.31 -12.61 2.24
CA ALA A 208 9.73 -12.33 2.28
C ALA A 208 10.22 -11.60 1.02
N PHE A 209 9.77 -12.04 -0.16
CA PHE A 209 10.12 -11.42 -1.44
C PHE A 209 9.61 -9.98 -1.56
N VAL A 210 8.34 -9.73 -1.22
CA VAL A 210 7.77 -8.37 -1.24
C VAL A 210 8.48 -7.47 -0.22
N SER A 211 8.81 -8.00 0.97
CA SER A 211 9.60 -7.27 1.97
C SER A 211 11.01 -6.92 1.45
N PHE A 212 11.64 -7.83 0.72
CA PHE A 212 12.94 -7.57 0.10
C PHE A 212 12.86 -6.45 -0.95
N ILE A 213 11.82 -6.46 -1.81
CA ILE A 213 11.55 -5.37 -2.77
C ILE A 213 11.36 -4.04 -2.04
N ALA A 214 10.55 -4.01 -0.98
CA ALA A 214 10.31 -2.80 -0.18
C ALA A 214 11.63 -2.25 0.39
N TRP A 215 12.45 -3.10 1.00
CA TRP A 215 13.77 -2.68 1.50
C TRP A 215 14.70 -2.15 0.39
N GLY A 216 14.83 -2.89 -0.71
CA GLY A 216 15.71 -2.52 -1.82
C GLY A 216 15.30 -1.20 -2.49
N THR A 217 14.00 -0.98 -2.65
CA THR A 217 13.46 0.24 -3.26
C THR A 217 13.66 1.46 -2.36
N PHE A 218 13.50 1.35 -1.04
CA PHE A 218 13.84 2.44 -0.13
C PHE A 218 15.34 2.77 -0.13
N TYR A 219 16.19 1.73 -0.18
CA TYR A 219 17.62 1.93 -0.32
C TYR A 219 17.96 2.73 -1.58
N LEU A 220 17.37 2.34 -2.73
CA LEU A 220 17.55 3.02 -4.01
C LEU A 220 17.02 4.46 -3.97
N ALA A 221 15.81 4.67 -3.46
CA ALA A 221 15.21 6.00 -3.33
C ALA A 221 16.10 6.92 -2.49
N ASN A 222 16.63 6.43 -1.36
CA ASN A 222 17.54 7.22 -0.54
C ASN A 222 18.92 7.41 -1.20
N ALA A 223 19.38 6.48 -2.03
CA ALA A 223 20.64 6.62 -2.76
C ALA A 223 20.58 7.78 -3.77
N ILE A 224 19.49 7.88 -4.54
CA ILE A 224 19.28 8.92 -5.57
C ILE A 224 18.87 10.28 -4.99
N HIS A 225 18.36 10.32 -3.75
CA HIS A 225 18.06 11.57 -3.06
C HIS A 225 19.33 12.40 -2.87
N SER A 226 19.35 13.62 -3.42
CA SER A 226 20.49 14.56 -3.31
C SER A 226 20.48 15.31 -1.98
#